data_AF-A0AAE3CJ28-F1
#
_entry.id   AF-A0AAE3CJ28-F1
#
_cell.length_a   1.000
_cell.length_b   1.000
_cell.length_c   1.000
_cell.angle_alpha   90.00
_cell.angle_beta   90.00
_cell.angle_gamma   90.00
#
_symmetry.space_group_name_H-M   'P 1'
#
loop_
_entity.id
_entity.type
_entity.pdbx_description
1 polymer ?
#
loop_
_entity_poly.entity_id
_entity_poly.type
_entity_poly.pdbx_seq_one_letter_code
_entity_poly.pdbx_strand_id
1 'polypeptide(L)'
;MPANSDSLLDRFFTRFARRSIIVHAGFPEGYFAELLKQPGGGGHFRVDVRIAPSNPPSPMDWVIHKQVLTLDLPLPLLIKVGEEELYIRHLVQGKTAGHPSEILWMMDCLGERYHARLRRSRGSLLAERGMDVSDNRIDYDFYNES
;
A
#
# COMPACT_ATOMS: atom_id res chain seq x y z
N MET A 1 -24.75 -18.61 -12.19
CA MET A 1 -23.44 -18.66 -12.88
C MET A 1 -22.46 -17.94 -11.97
N PRO A 2 -21.41 -18.57 -11.42
CA PRO A 2 -20.37 -17.78 -10.77
C PRO A 2 -19.66 -16.96 -11.87
N ALA A 3 -19.46 -15.67 -11.63
CA ALA A 3 -18.75 -14.81 -12.58
C ALA A 3 -17.32 -15.33 -12.72
N ASN A 4 -17.00 -15.85 -13.91
CA ASN A 4 -15.62 -16.20 -14.25
C ASN A 4 -14.86 -14.88 -14.46
N SER A 5 -14.38 -14.29 -13.37
CA SER A 5 -13.75 -12.97 -13.40
C SER A 5 -12.25 -13.17 -13.61
N ASP A 6 -11.85 -13.26 -14.89
CA ASP A 6 -10.45 -13.47 -15.33
C ASP A 6 -9.70 -12.12 -15.47
N SER A 7 -10.20 -11.06 -14.84
CA SER A 7 -9.60 -9.73 -14.97
C SER A 7 -8.31 -9.60 -14.16
N LEU A 8 -7.45 -8.67 -14.55
CA LEU A 8 -6.23 -8.36 -13.80
C LEU A 8 -6.53 -7.98 -12.35
N LEU A 9 -7.67 -7.35 -12.08
CA LEU A 9 -8.09 -6.98 -10.72
C LEU A 9 -8.43 -8.22 -9.89
N ASP A 10 -9.12 -9.19 -10.46
CA ASP A 10 -9.52 -10.41 -9.75
C ASP A 10 -8.30 -11.28 -9.44
N ARG A 11 -7.39 -11.40 -10.42
CA ARG A 11 -6.09 -12.07 -10.27
C ARG A 11 -5.23 -11.38 -9.22
N PHE A 12 -5.29 -10.06 -9.12
CA PHE A 12 -4.61 -9.31 -8.08
C PHE A 12 -5.15 -9.66 -6.69
N PHE A 13 -6.45 -9.56 -6.44
CA PHE A 13 -7.02 -9.89 -5.12
C PHE A 13 -6.81 -11.35 -4.76
N THR A 14 -6.98 -12.26 -5.72
CA THR A 14 -6.72 -13.71 -5.51
C THR A 14 -5.30 -13.99 -5.02
N ARG A 15 -4.32 -13.23 -5.53
CA ARG A 15 -2.91 -13.47 -5.22
C ARG A 15 -2.40 -12.68 -4.01
N PHE A 16 -2.91 -11.48 -3.81
CA PHE A 16 -2.35 -10.53 -2.85
C PHE A 16 -3.27 -10.23 -1.67
N ALA A 17 -4.47 -10.82 -1.59
CA ALA A 17 -5.33 -10.70 -0.41
C ALA A 17 -4.55 -11.02 0.88
N ARG A 18 -4.75 -10.18 1.90
CA ARG A 18 -4.11 -10.23 3.22
C ARG A 18 -2.59 -10.06 3.19
N ARG A 19 -2.03 -9.58 2.07
CA ARG A 19 -0.63 -9.17 1.95
C ARG A 19 -0.50 -7.66 2.09
N SER A 20 0.74 -7.22 2.26
CA SER A 20 1.10 -5.81 2.25
C SER A 20 2.11 -5.53 1.14
N ILE A 21 2.01 -4.32 0.59
CA ILE A 21 2.82 -3.85 -0.54
C ILE A 21 3.41 -2.50 -0.17
N ILE A 22 4.70 -2.30 -0.45
CA ILE A 22 5.35 -0.99 -0.42
C ILE A 22 5.59 -0.54 -1.85
N VAL A 23 5.00 0.59 -2.22
CA VAL A 23 5.17 1.23 -3.54
C VAL A 23 6.12 2.40 -3.37
N HIS A 24 7.21 2.44 -4.13
CA HIS A 24 8.27 3.44 -3.95
C HIS A 24 8.86 3.90 -5.28
N ALA A 25 9.44 5.10 -5.29
CA ALA A 25 10.21 5.63 -6.43
C ALA A 25 11.71 5.63 -6.11
N GLY A 26 12.19 4.49 -5.63
CA GLY A 26 13.47 4.38 -4.92
C GLY A 26 13.36 4.68 -3.42
N PHE A 27 14.26 4.10 -2.64
CA PHE A 27 14.39 4.37 -1.21
C PHE A 27 15.61 5.25 -0.94
N PRO A 28 15.61 6.02 0.17
CA PRO A 28 16.84 6.61 0.70
C PRO A 28 17.91 5.55 0.95
N GLU A 29 19.17 5.97 0.96
CA GLU A 29 20.29 5.10 1.32
C GLU A 29 20.08 4.46 2.70
N GLY A 30 20.45 3.19 2.84
CA GLY A 30 20.30 2.43 4.09
C GLY A 30 18.87 2.00 4.43
N TYR A 31 17.83 2.68 3.93
CA TYR A 31 16.43 2.40 4.26
C TYR A 31 16.04 0.94 4.01
N PHE A 32 16.43 0.39 2.85
CA PHE A 32 16.09 -0.99 2.52
C PHE A 32 16.79 -1.99 3.45
N ALA A 33 18.05 -1.73 3.82
CA ALA A 33 18.77 -2.55 4.77
C ALA A 33 18.12 -2.49 6.16
N GLU A 34 17.69 -1.30 6.60
CA GLU A 34 16.96 -1.13 7.86
C GLU A 34 15.58 -1.79 7.84
N LEU A 35 14.87 -1.73 6.72
CA LEU A 35 13.59 -2.42 6.54
C LEU A 35 13.76 -3.93 6.73
N LEU A 36 14.78 -4.54 6.13
CA LEU A 36 15.02 -5.98 6.25
C LEU A 36 15.38 -6.43 7.67
N LYS A 37 15.86 -5.52 8.53
CA LYS A 37 16.12 -5.80 9.95
C LYS A 37 14.84 -5.80 10.80
N GLN A 38 13.76 -5.20 10.31
CA GLN A 38 12.51 -5.12 11.07
C GLN A 38 11.76 -6.47 11.06
N PRO A 39 11.07 -6.82 12.16
CA PRO A 39 10.11 -7.92 12.16
C PRO A 39 9.09 -7.75 11.04
N GLY A 40 8.99 -8.73 10.13
CA GLY A 40 8.07 -8.67 9.00
C GLY A 40 8.51 -7.77 7.83
N GLY A 41 9.65 -7.08 7.91
CA GLY A 41 10.13 -6.18 6.85
C GLY A 41 10.40 -6.87 5.50
N GLY A 42 10.79 -8.15 5.53
CA GLY A 42 10.87 -9.01 4.34
C GLY A 42 9.51 -9.49 3.80
N GLY A 43 8.44 -9.37 4.57
CA GLY A 43 7.10 -9.85 4.24
C GLY A 43 6.29 -8.94 3.33
N HIS A 44 6.75 -7.71 3.11
CA HIS A 44 6.14 -6.76 2.18
C HIS A 44 6.58 -7.04 0.74
N PHE A 45 5.61 -7.17 -0.17
CA PHE A 45 5.91 -7.02 -1.60
C PHE A 45 6.40 -5.59 -1.85
N ARG A 46 7.29 -5.41 -2.83
CA ARG A 46 7.86 -4.10 -3.14
C ARG A 46 7.73 -3.84 -4.63
N VAL A 47 7.29 -2.64 -4.97
CA VAL A 47 7.12 -2.19 -6.36
C VAL A 47 7.85 -0.88 -6.54
N ASP A 48 8.87 -0.90 -7.39
CA ASP A 48 9.60 0.30 -7.81
C ASP A 48 8.92 0.92 -9.03
N VAL A 49 8.22 2.04 -8.85
CA VAL A 49 7.41 2.66 -9.91
C VAL A 49 8.23 3.38 -10.97
N ARG A 50 9.56 3.48 -10.78
CA ARG A 50 10.48 3.95 -11.82
C ARG A 50 10.65 2.91 -12.92
N ILE A 51 10.37 1.64 -12.63
CA ILE A 51 10.38 0.56 -13.60
C ILE A 51 9.03 0.57 -14.31
N ALA A 52 9.05 0.64 -15.64
CA ALA A 52 7.83 0.62 -16.43
C ALA A 52 7.12 -0.76 -16.31
N PRO A 53 5.78 -0.80 -16.31
CA PRO A 53 5.02 -2.05 -16.39
C PRO A 53 5.43 -2.90 -17.58
N SER A 54 5.37 -4.23 -17.42
CA SER A 54 5.52 -5.16 -18.54
C SER A 54 4.40 -4.99 -19.58
N ASN A 55 4.60 -5.54 -20.78
CA ASN A 55 3.56 -5.61 -21.81
C ASN A 55 3.32 -7.08 -22.25
N PRO A 56 2.16 -7.69 -21.92
CA PRO A 56 1.06 -7.13 -21.13
C PRO A 56 1.45 -6.92 -19.65
N PRO A 57 0.77 -6.01 -18.91
CA PRO A 57 1.10 -5.74 -17.51
C PRO A 57 0.73 -6.91 -16.60
N SER A 58 1.51 -7.11 -15.53
CA SER A 58 1.11 -8.01 -14.46
C SER A 58 -0.11 -7.47 -13.69
N PRO A 59 -0.86 -8.32 -12.96
CA PRO A 59 -1.93 -7.85 -12.08
C PRO A 59 -1.49 -6.77 -11.08
N MET A 60 -0.28 -6.91 -10.53
CA MET A 60 0.32 -5.93 -9.61
C MET A 60 0.55 -4.61 -10.33
N ASP A 61 1.26 -4.62 -11.47
CA ASP A 61 1.61 -3.39 -12.18
C ASP A 61 0.37 -2.66 -12.67
N TRP A 62 -0.64 -3.40 -13.13
CA TRP A 62 -1.90 -2.79 -13.55
C TRP A 62 -2.59 -2.06 -12.40
N VAL A 63 -2.74 -2.70 -11.22
CA VAL A 63 -3.36 -2.06 -10.05
C VAL A 63 -2.54 -0.86 -9.59
N ILE A 64 -1.22 -1.00 -9.45
CA ILE A 64 -0.37 0.09 -8.97
C ILE A 64 -0.41 1.27 -9.94
N HIS A 65 -0.10 1.05 -11.21
CA HIS A 65 0.07 2.15 -12.17
C HIS A 65 -1.25 2.76 -12.66
N LYS A 66 -2.36 2.00 -12.68
CA LYS A 66 -3.65 2.52 -13.18
C LYS A 66 -4.61 2.95 -12.08
N GLN A 67 -4.48 2.42 -10.86
CA GLN A 67 -5.44 2.67 -9.78
C GLN A 67 -4.81 3.38 -8.57
N VAL A 68 -3.60 3.00 -8.17
CA VAL A 68 -2.97 3.55 -6.95
C VAL A 68 -2.26 4.87 -7.25
N LEU A 69 -1.43 4.94 -8.29
CA LEU A 69 -0.66 6.15 -8.59
C LEU A 69 -1.53 7.35 -9.01
N THR A 70 -2.76 7.11 -9.45
CA THR A 70 -3.73 8.17 -9.80
C THR A 70 -4.27 8.90 -8.57
N LEU A 71 -4.00 8.40 -7.36
CA LEU A 71 -4.40 9.04 -6.10
C LEU A 71 -3.53 10.25 -5.73
N ASP A 72 -2.37 10.40 -6.38
CA ASP A 72 -1.39 11.47 -6.18
C ASP A 72 -0.94 11.61 -4.71
N LEU A 73 -0.68 10.47 -4.07
CA LEU A 73 -0.18 10.41 -2.69
C LEU A 73 1.36 10.44 -2.67
N PRO A 74 1.97 11.06 -1.63
CA PRO A 74 3.43 11.06 -1.46
C PRO A 74 4.01 9.64 -1.42
N LEU A 75 5.14 9.42 -2.10
CA LEU A 75 5.86 8.15 -2.05
C LEU A 75 6.93 8.16 -0.95
N PRO A 76 7.21 7.02 -0.29
CA PRO A 76 6.66 5.69 -0.55
C PRO A 76 5.27 5.47 0.07
N LEU A 77 4.49 4.52 -0.47
CA LEU A 77 3.19 4.11 0.05
C LEU A 77 3.29 2.75 0.74
N LEU A 78 2.54 2.61 1.81
CA LEU A 78 2.19 1.36 2.46
C LEU A 78 0.75 0.99 2.09
N ILE A 79 0.56 -0.21 1.57
CA ILE A 79 -0.72 -0.73 1.14
C ILE A 79 -1.00 -2.03 1.88
N LYS A 80 -2.16 -2.11 2.54
CA LYS A 80 -2.72 -3.38 3.03
C LYS A 80 -3.83 -3.81 2.08
N VAL A 81 -3.66 -5.01 1.54
CA VAL A 81 -4.63 -5.62 0.64
C VAL A 81 -5.63 -6.41 1.49
N GLY A 82 -6.86 -5.92 1.58
CA GLY A 82 -7.98 -6.64 2.17
C GLY A 82 -8.54 -7.71 1.22
N GLU A 83 -9.72 -8.23 1.54
CA GLU A 83 -10.40 -9.18 0.67
C GLU A 83 -11.04 -8.47 -0.53
N GLU A 84 -11.63 -7.28 -0.32
CA GLU A 84 -12.35 -6.52 -1.35
C GLU A 84 -11.94 -5.04 -1.41
N GLU A 85 -10.91 -4.64 -0.64
CA GLU A 85 -10.41 -3.27 -0.64
C GLU A 85 -8.90 -3.16 -0.42
N LEU A 86 -8.35 -1.98 -0.74
CA LEU A 86 -6.99 -1.57 -0.40
C LEU A 86 -7.06 -0.41 0.57
N TYR A 87 -6.30 -0.50 1.66
CA TYR A 87 -6.03 0.63 2.55
C TYR A 87 -4.64 1.18 2.24
N ILE A 88 -4.54 2.48 1.99
CA ILE A 88 -3.33 3.13 1.47
C ILE A 88 -2.97 4.31 2.36
N ARG A 89 -1.70 4.35 2.79
CA ARG A 89 -1.11 5.45 3.55
C ARG A 89 0.33 5.68 3.09
N HIS A 90 0.81 6.92 3.11
CA HIS A 90 2.20 7.18 2.76
C HIS A 90 3.12 7.04 3.97
N LEU A 91 4.37 6.68 3.71
CA LEU A 91 5.41 6.51 4.71
C LEU A 91 6.24 7.78 4.91
N VAL A 92 5.90 8.90 4.27
CA VAL A 92 6.64 10.17 4.40
C VAL A 92 6.40 10.81 5.78
N GLN A 93 7.49 11.19 6.47
CA GLN A 93 7.49 12.04 7.65
C GLN A 93 8.26 13.34 7.34
N GLY A 94 7.57 14.48 7.35
CA GLY A 94 8.13 15.75 6.89
C GLY A 94 8.50 15.71 5.41
N LYS A 95 9.80 15.70 5.09
CA LYS A 95 10.33 15.70 3.71
C LYS A 95 10.98 14.38 3.28
N THR A 96 11.04 13.39 4.16
CA THR A 96 11.76 12.14 3.93
C THR A 96 10.87 10.94 4.24
N ALA A 97 11.25 9.76 3.74
CA ALA A 97 10.61 8.54 4.21
C ALA A 97 10.86 8.39 5.74
N GLY A 98 9.80 8.06 6.48
CA GLY A 98 9.83 7.75 7.90
C GLY A 98 10.66 6.49 8.19
N HIS A 99 10.99 6.24 9.45
CA HIS A 99 11.90 5.14 9.76
C HIS A 99 11.21 3.78 9.54
N PRO A 100 11.86 2.76 8.94
CA PRO A 100 11.20 1.48 8.66
C PRO A 100 10.57 0.77 9.86
N SER A 101 11.06 1.01 11.08
CA SER A 101 10.44 0.47 12.30
C SER A 101 8.97 0.87 12.43
N GLU A 102 8.61 2.07 11.95
CA GLU A 102 7.27 2.66 12.03
C GLU A 102 6.21 1.85 11.29
N ILE A 103 6.61 1.05 10.29
CA ILE A 103 5.71 0.32 9.41
C ILE A 103 4.81 -0.64 10.18
N LEU A 104 5.31 -1.28 11.25
CA LEU A 104 4.51 -2.21 12.04
C LEU A 104 3.31 -1.50 12.69
N TRP A 105 3.56 -0.41 13.40
CA TRP A 105 2.51 0.41 14.01
C TRP A 105 1.55 1.02 12.97
N MET A 106 2.06 1.41 11.79
CA MET A 106 1.23 1.91 10.71
C MET A 106 0.32 0.82 10.12
N MET A 107 0.81 -0.42 9.98
CA MET A 107 0.04 -1.56 9.47
C MET A 107 -1.14 -1.92 10.39
N ASP A 108 -0.92 -1.79 11.68
CA ASP A 108 -1.86 -2.08 12.74
C ASP A 108 -3.07 -1.13 12.71
N CYS A 109 -2.83 0.18 12.61
CA CYS A 109 -3.89 1.18 12.54
C CYS A 109 -4.42 1.44 11.12
N LEU A 110 -3.87 0.80 10.07
CA LEU A 110 -4.15 1.17 8.67
C LEU A 110 -5.62 1.03 8.25
N GLY A 111 -6.39 0.15 8.91
CA GLY A 111 -7.83 0.00 8.66
C GLY A 111 -8.65 1.21 9.10
N GLU A 112 -8.13 2.00 10.03
CA GLU A 112 -8.80 3.15 10.63
C GLU A 112 -8.13 4.47 10.19
N ARG A 113 -6.80 4.46 10.08
CA ARG A 113 -5.97 5.60 9.67
C ARG A 113 -5.36 5.34 8.30
N TYR A 114 -6.10 5.68 7.25
CA TYR A 114 -5.66 5.64 5.86
C TYR A 114 -5.90 6.98 5.16
N HIS A 115 -5.11 7.32 4.15
CA HIS A 115 -5.37 8.49 3.30
C HIS A 115 -6.33 8.17 2.16
N ALA A 116 -6.27 6.94 1.66
CA ALA A 116 -7.17 6.47 0.63
C ALA A 116 -7.57 5.02 0.87
N ARG A 117 -8.84 4.72 0.60
CA ARG A 117 -9.36 3.37 0.49
C ARG A 117 -9.82 3.15 -0.95
N LEU A 118 -9.34 2.09 -1.58
CA LEU A 118 -9.81 1.66 -2.90
C LEU A 118 -10.69 0.42 -2.73
N ARG A 119 -12.00 0.55 -2.95
CA ARG A 119 -12.96 -0.55 -2.78
C ARG A 119 -13.32 -1.14 -4.14
N ARG A 120 -13.37 -2.47 -4.24
CA ARG A 120 -13.76 -3.14 -5.47
C ARG A 120 -15.19 -2.81 -5.85
N SER A 121 -15.39 -2.48 -7.12
CA SER A 121 -16.71 -2.23 -7.71
C SER A 121 -16.70 -2.59 -9.18
N ARG A 122 -17.50 -3.59 -9.56
CA ARG A 122 -17.79 -4.00 -10.96
C ARG A 122 -16.59 -3.88 -11.92
N GLY A 123 -15.50 -4.60 -11.63
CA GLY A 123 -14.30 -4.64 -12.49
C GLY A 123 -13.34 -3.44 -12.36
N SER A 124 -13.58 -2.56 -11.40
CA SER A 124 -12.75 -1.39 -11.09
C SER A 124 -12.55 -1.21 -9.59
N LEU A 125 -11.80 -0.17 -9.21
CA LEU A 125 -11.66 0.29 -7.84
C LEU A 125 -12.26 1.68 -7.69
N LEU A 126 -13.17 1.86 -6.73
CA LEU A 126 -13.69 3.17 -6.34
C LEU A 126 -12.82 3.75 -5.22
N ALA A 127 -12.32 4.95 -5.45
CA ALA A 127 -11.49 5.66 -4.48
C ALA A 127 -12.34 6.43 -3.46
N GLU A 128 -11.98 6.30 -2.21
CA GLU A 128 -12.52 7.03 -1.06
C GLU A 128 -11.36 7.69 -0.33
N ARG A 129 -11.50 8.98 -0.01
CA ARG A 129 -10.50 9.72 0.78
C ARG A 129 -10.76 9.45 2.27
N GLY A 130 -9.69 9.18 3.00
CA GLY A 130 -9.71 9.04 4.46
C GLY A 130 -9.17 10.30 5.13
N MET A 131 -8.18 10.14 5.99
CA MET A 131 -7.53 11.26 6.67
C MET A 131 -6.75 12.16 5.70
N ASP A 132 -6.61 13.43 6.06
CA ASP A 132 -5.83 14.40 5.30
C ASP A 132 -4.40 13.89 5.05
N VAL A 133 -3.86 14.15 3.87
CA VAL A 133 -2.50 13.71 3.49
C VAL A 133 -1.45 14.29 4.44
N SER A 134 -1.66 15.50 4.95
CA SER A 134 -0.75 16.11 5.93
C SER A 134 -0.86 15.52 7.34
N ASP A 135 -1.98 14.87 7.70
CA ASP A 135 -2.14 14.21 9.02
C ASP A 135 -1.58 12.77 9.00
N ASN A 136 -0.28 12.65 8.77
CA ASN A 136 0.42 11.36 8.71
C ASN A 136 1.16 10.96 9.99
N ARG A 137 0.80 11.56 11.14
CA ARG A 137 1.43 11.23 12.42
C ARG A 137 1.18 9.77 12.79
N ILE A 138 2.21 9.11 13.29
CA ILE A 138 2.10 7.73 13.78
C ILE A 138 1.65 7.81 15.22
N ASP A 139 0.56 7.12 15.50
CA ASP A 139 0.06 6.95 16.85
C ASP A 139 0.72 5.69 17.43
N TYR A 140 1.70 5.89 18.31
CA TYR A 140 2.41 4.78 18.95
C TYR A 140 1.62 4.21 20.14
N ASP A 141 0.55 4.88 20.56
CA ASP A 141 -0.27 4.50 21.72
C ASP A 141 -1.58 3.80 21.32
N PHE A 142 -1.80 3.56 20.03
CA PHE A 142 -3.03 2.98 19.48
C PHE A 142 -3.46 1.64 20.12
N TYR A 143 -2.56 0.91 20.78
CA TYR A 143 -2.88 -0.30 21.56
C TYR A 143 -2.40 -0.26 23.02
N ASN A 144 -1.88 0.87 23.51
CA ASN A 144 -1.42 1.01 24.89
C ASN A 144 -2.55 1.39 25.87
N GLU A 145 -3.75 1.69 25.36
CA GLU A 145 -4.97 1.77 26.17
C GLU A 145 -5.61 0.37 26.27
N SER A 146 -5.12 -0.44 27.21
CA SER A 146 -5.76 -1.69 27.69
C SER A 146 -6.04 -1.59 29.18
#